data_AF-A0A1H2V3I3-F1
#
_entry.id   AF-A0A1H2V3I3-F1
#
_cell.length_a   1.000
_cell.length_b   1.000
_cell.length_c   1.000
_cell.angle_alpha   90.00
_cell.angle_beta   90.00
_cell.angle_gamma   90.00
#
_symmetry.space_group_name_H-M   'P 1'
#
loop_
_entity.id
_entity.type
_entity.pdbx_description
1 polymer ?
#
loop_
_entity_poly.entity_id
_entity_poly.type
_entity_poly.pdbx_seq_one_letter_code
_entity_poly.pdbx_strand_id
1 'polypeptide(L)'
;MRTRLALPLTGLLFAPSFLIPGAALSADCAVGVAAAGPCTVPANVFEVTVGAWGGGGAGGGSGNASIASARGGGGGGGGGFAQSAIAVTPGETLNVIVGAGGAGSSAANGANGGDSTIDGYQDEILAKGGAGGIRNVSGGPTPTGGAGGSANIGDSTANGANGTAGATGFGISSGAGGKGADAGGGAGGAAISDTGGTSNGNAGSAPGGAGSGSRTSQSGGSRTGGAGAAGRVTLAFTVSDPDPALSGITVGGGPGPVNVPADGSSSATIAVTVVDGDENPLSGSVVLGADSATTVITPLLAPTTTGAFAPMVGATATAPLIDGVATFTVTNTVVESVTYSAVAYTDPDQPPPVNGFAPAAIADIGDGVVVVFQALPPPVGTAIPTMSAYGLFAMTGLLGLLAGWHQRRRRG
;
A
#
# COMPACT_ATOMS: atom_id res chain seq x y z
N MET A 1 -7.14 -30.00 -73.28
CA MET A 1 -7.90 -28.94 -72.56
C MET A 1 -7.62 -29.03 -71.08
N ARG A 2 -6.63 -28.28 -70.57
CA ARG A 2 -6.55 -27.89 -69.15
C ARG A 2 -5.83 -26.54 -69.08
N THR A 3 -6.64 -25.49 -69.10
CA THR A 3 -6.29 -24.09 -68.93
C THR A 3 -5.69 -23.87 -67.54
N ARG A 4 -4.44 -23.39 -67.48
CA ARG A 4 -3.83 -22.89 -66.24
C ARG A 4 -4.22 -21.43 -66.09
N LEU A 5 -5.16 -21.17 -65.19
CA LEU A 5 -5.60 -19.83 -64.79
C LEU A 5 -4.57 -19.25 -63.83
N ALA A 6 -3.98 -18.12 -64.20
CA ALA A 6 -3.15 -17.30 -63.34
C ALA A 6 -4.03 -16.54 -62.32
N LEU A 7 -3.69 -16.62 -61.04
CA LEU A 7 -4.20 -15.70 -60.01
C LEU A 7 -3.06 -14.77 -59.56
N PRO A 8 -3.31 -13.45 -59.43
CA PRO A 8 -2.27 -12.49 -59.11
C PRO A 8 -1.93 -12.52 -57.61
N LEU A 9 -0.63 -12.38 -57.36
CA LEU A 9 0.02 -12.30 -56.07
C LEU A 9 -0.31 -10.96 -55.39
N THR A 10 -1.31 -10.94 -54.51
CA THR A 10 -1.61 -9.77 -53.67
C THR A 10 -0.67 -9.75 -52.47
N GLY A 11 0.14 -8.69 -52.38
CA GLY A 11 1.15 -8.50 -51.35
C GLY A 11 0.56 -8.42 -49.95
N LEU A 12 0.99 -9.35 -49.09
CA LEU A 12 0.78 -9.31 -47.66
C LEU A 12 1.83 -8.38 -47.05
N LEU A 13 1.45 -7.12 -46.81
CA LEU A 13 2.22 -6.16 -46.04
C LEU A 13 2.36 -6.69 -44.60
N PHE A 14 3.55 -7.19 -44.27
CA PHE A 14 3.96 -7.53 -42.91
C PHE A 14 4.14 -6.22 -42.13
N ALA A 15 3.12 -5.81 -41.39
CA ALA A 15 3.28 -4.82 -40.34
C ALA A 15 4.04 -5.50 -39.18
N PRO A 16 5.19 -4.98 -38.73
CA PRO A 16 5.82 -5.49 -37.52
C PRO A 16 4.90 -5.10 -36.36
N SER A 17 4.19 -6.08 -35.82
CA SER A 17 3.50 -5.98 -34.54
C SER A 17 4.57 -5.66 -33.50
N PHE A 18 4.70 -4.37 -33.18
CA PHE A 18 5.47 -3.90 -32.06
C PHE A 18 4.72 -4.38 -30.81
N LEU A 19 5.12 -5.55 -30.31
CA LEU A 19 4.74 -6.04 -29.01
C LEU A 19 5.39 -5.07 -28.02
N ILE A 20 4.62 -4.06 -27.60
CA ILE A 20 4.93 -3.32 -26.39
C ILE A 20 4.93 -4.39 -25.30
N PRO A 21 6.03 -4.63 -24.56
CA PRO A 21 5.93 -5.41 -23.36
C PRO A 21 4.95 -4.64 -22.47
N GLY A 22 3.73 -5.18 -22.35
CA GLY A 22 2.82 -4.74 -21.31
C GLY A 22 3.63 -4.79 -20.04
N ALA A 23 3.77 -3.63 -19.39
CA ALA A 23 4.31 -3.59 -18.05
C ALA A 23 3.55 -4.66 -17.27
N ALA A 24 4.26 -5.70 -16.84
CA ALA A 24 3.73 -6.57 -15.82
C ALA A 24 3.32 -5.61 -14.69
N LEU A 25 2.03 -5.59 -14.38
CA LEU A 25 1.51 -4.89 -13.20
C LEU A 25 2.40 -5.32 -12.05
N SER A 26 3.28 -4.40 -11.64
CA SER A 26 4.25 -4.63 -10.59
C SER A 26 3.45 -4.84 -9.33
N ALA A 27 3.39 -6.09 -8.86
CA ALA A 27 2.92 -6.53 -7.55
C ALA A 27 1.99 -5.53 -6.84
N ASP A 28 0.71 -5.52 -7.22
CA ASP A 28 -0.31 -5.10 -6.25
C ASP A 28 -0.15 -6.07 -5.08
N CYS A 29 0.22 -5.51 -3.93
CA CYS A 29 0.28 -6.24 -2.69
C CYS A 29 -1.13 -6.58 -2.24
N ALA A 30 -1.69 -7.63 -2.84
CA ALA A 30 -2.90 -8.23 -2.35
C ALA A 30 -2.60 -8.96 -1.03
N VAL A 31 -3.54 -8.89 -0.09
CA VAL A 31 -3.53 -9.72 1.12
C VAL A 31 -3.30 -11.18 0.71
N GLY A 32 -2.26 -11.81 1.27
CA GLY A 32 -1.88 -13.17 0.90
C GLY A 32 -0.39 -13.33 0.61
N VAL A 33 -0.03 -14.07 -0.45
CA VAL A 33 1.35 -14.42 -0.79
C VAL A 33 2.01 -13.34 -1.64
N ALA A 34 3.01 -12.67 -1.09
CA ALA A 34 3.82 -11.69 -1.81
C ALA A 34 4.92 -12.37 -2.63
N ALA A 35 5.02 -11.98 -3.91
CA ALA A 35 6.20 -12.27 -4.73
C ALA A 35 7.36 -11.36 -4.28
N ALA A 36 8.60 -11.76 -4.52
CA ALA A 36 9.75 -10.89 -4.28
C ALA A 36 9.64 -9.63 -5.16
N GLY A 37 9.93 -8.47 -4.59
CA GLY A 37 9.86 -7.19 -5.28
C GLY A 37 9.14 -6.09 -4.48
N PRO A 38 8.91 -4.94 -5.11
CA PRO A 38 8.30 -3.78 -4.46
C PRO A 38 6.81 -3.99 -4.22
N CYS A 39 6.35 -3.48 -3.10
CA CYS A 39 4.99 -3.58 -2.57
C CYS A 39 4.58 -2.22 -2.02
N THR A 40 3.53 -1.60 -2.54
CA THR A 40 3.10 -0.29 -2.03
C THR A 40 2.07 -0.49 -0.93
N VAL A 41 2.30 0.12 0.23
CA VAL A 41 1.36 0.13 1.35
C VAL A 41 0.10 0.89 0.93
N PRO A 42 -1.10 0.28 1.05
CA PRO A 42 -2.35 0.95 0.72
C PRO A 42 -2.56 2.25 1.52
N ALA A 43 -3.44 3.10 1.04
CA ALA A 43 -3.90 4.24 1.83
C ALA A 43 -4.54 3.76 3.14
N ASN A 44 -4.42 4.56 4.21
CA ASN A 44 -5.06 4.30 5.50
C ASN A 44 -4.58 3.02 6.21
N VAL A 45 -3.38 2.57 5.88
CA VAL A 45 -2.70 1.43 6.51
C VAL A 45 -1.44 1.95 7.19
N PHE A 46 -1.41 1.84 8.52
CA PHE A 46 -0.27 2.25 9.36
C PHE A 46 0.45 1.06 10.01
N GLU A 47 -0.11 -0.14 9.87
CA GLU A 47 0.47 -1.39 10.35
C GLU A 47 0.25 -2.50 9.32
N VAL A 48 1.25 -3.36 9.13
CA VAL A 48 1.12 -4.60 8.35
C VAL A 48 1.63 -5.79 9.16
N THR A 49 0.83 -6.86 9.17
CA THR A 49 1.28 -8.16 9.69
C THR A 49 2.01 -8.91 8.59
N VAL A 50 3.28 -9.24 8.84
CA VAL A 50 4.16 -9.93 7.89
C VAL A 50 4.44 -11.34 8.40
N GLY A 51 4.26 -12.34 7.53
CA GLY A 51 4.70 -13.71 7.77
C GLY A 51 5.80 -14.09 6.76
N ALA A 52 6.91 -14.65 7.21
CA ALA A 52 8.04 -15.00 6.36
C ALA A 52 8.51 -16.43 6.62
N TRP A 53 8.79 -17.18 5.55
CA TRP A 53 9.45 -18.48 5.56
C TRP A 53 10.75 -18.39 4.78
N GLY A 54 11.87 -18.82 5.36
CA GLY A 54 13.15 -18.93 4.66
C GLY A 54 13.14 -20.04 3.60
N GLY A 55 14.06 -19.98 2.64
CA GLY A 55 14.26 -21.03 1.66
C GLY A 55 14.82 -22.32 2.29
N GLY A 56 14.42 -23.48 1.77
CA GLY A 56 14.97 -24.76 2.20
C GLY A 56 16.36 -25.01 1.63
N GLY A 57 17.24 -25.68 2.38
CA GLY A 57 18.54 -26.11 1.89
C GLY A 57 18.44 -27.26 0.89
N ALA A 58 19.42 -27.39 -0.01
CA ALA A 58 19.52 -28.55 -0.89
C ALA A 58 20.09 -29.77 -0.16
N GLY A 59 19.76 -30.97 -0.65
CA GLY A 59 20.45 -32.18 -0.24
C GLY A 59 21.87 -32.26 -0.81
N GLY A 60 22.73 -33.01 -0.14
CA GLY A 60 24.07 -33.32 -0.58
C GLY A 60 24.09 -34.33 -1.73
N GLY A 61 25.02 -34.13 -2.66
CA GLY A 61 25.28 -35.09 -3.74
C GLY A 61 25.98 -36.38 -3.26
N SER A 62 26.08 -37.36 -4.14
CA SER A 62 26.76 -38.63 -3.90
C SER A 62 27.75 -38.92 -5.03
N GLY A 63 28.94 -39.41 -4.68
CA GLY A 63 29.92 -39.90 -5.65
C GLY A 63 29.78 -41.39 -5.90
N ASN A 64 30.69 -41.95 -6.71
CA ASN A 64 30.75 -43.39 -6.96
C ASN A 64 30.96 -44.18 -5.66
N ALA A 65 30.30 -45.33 -5.58
CA ALA A 65 30.47 -46.31 -4.52
C ALA A 65 31.34 -47.48 -5.00
N SER A 66 31.91 -48.24 -4.06
CA SER A 66 32.63 -49.48 -4.38
C SER A 66 31.65 -50.57 -4.82
N ILE A 67 32.18 -51.66 -5.40
CA ILE A 67 31.40 -52.86 -5.74
C ILE A 67 30.63 -53.34 -4.49
N ALA A 68 29.35 -53.69 -4.69
CA ALA A 68 28.41 -54.10 -3.64
C ALA A 68 28.13 -53.05 -2.54
N SER A 69 28.36 -51.75 -2.81
CA SER A 69 28.08 -50.65 -1.89
C SER A 69 27.28 -49.53 -2.56
N ALA A 70 26.68 -48.67 -1.74
CA ALA A 70 26.00 -47.45 -2.14
C ALA A 70 26.40 -46.28 -1.23
N ARG A 71 26.19 -45.07 -1.74
CA ARG A 71 26.42 -43.80 -1.04
C ARG A 71 25.17 -42.94 -1.13
N GLY A 72 24.64 -42.55 0.02
CA GLY A 72 23.57 -41.59 0.19
C GLY A 72 24.12 -40.27 0.74
N GLY A 73 23.82 -39.15 0.08
CA GLY A 73 24.09 -37.82 0.62
C GLY A 73 23.16 -37.47 1.78
N GLY A 74 23.54 -36.48 2.60
CA GLY A 74 22.66 -35.94 3.65
C GLY A 74 21.55 -35.07 3.06
N GLY A 75 20.39 -35.01 3.70
CA GLY A 75 19.31 -34.09 3.30
C GLY A 75 19.61 -32.65 3.72
N GLY A 76 19.03 -31.66 3.04
CA GLY A 76 19.11 -30.26 3.46
C GLY A 76 18.23 -29.97 4.69
N GLY A 77 18.49 -28.89 5.41
CA GLY A 77 17.60 -28.39 6.46
C GLY A 77 16.50 -27.50 5.90
N GLY A 78 15.32 -27.52 6.51
CA GLY A 78 14.19 -26.68 6.12
C GLY A 78 14.39 -25.22 6.52
N GLY A 79 13.71 -24.30 5.84
CA GLY A 79 13.70 -22.87 6.20
C GLY A 79 12.96 -22.59 7.51
N GLY A 80 13.39 -21.56 8.22
CA GLY A 80 12.74 -21.03 9.42
C GLY A 80 11.48 -20.22 9.09
N PHE A 81 10.72 -19.87 10.13
CA PHE A 81 9.54 -19.01 10.07
C PHE A 81 9.67 -17.85 11.05
N ALA A 82 9.18 -16.69 10.65
CA ALA A 82 8.99 -15.52 11.49
C ALA A 82 7.68 -14.80 11.14
N GLN A 83 7.06 -14.18 12.13
CA GLN A 83 5.92 -13.29 11.96
C GLN A 83 6.10 -12.08 12.87
N SER A 84 5.78 -10.89 12.35
CA SER A 84 5.80 -9.63 13.10
C SER A 84 4.72 -8.68 12.58
N ALA A 85 4.20 -7.84 13.46
CA ALA A 85 3.52 -6.61 13.05
C ALA A 85 4.59 -5.51 12.90
N ILE A 86 4.59 -4.80 11.77
CA ILE A 86 5.52 -3.70 11.50
C ILE A 86 4.72 -2.42 11.25
N ALA A 87 5.18 -1.31 11.82
CA ALA A 87 4.63 0.00 11.57
C ALA A 87 5.08 0.49 10.18
N VAL A 88 4.14 1.03 9.40
CA VAL A 88 4.37 1.48 8.03
C VAL A 88 3.72 2.83 7.79
N THR A 89 4.17 3.55 6.76
CA THR A 89 3.49 4.77 6.32
C THR A 89 2.62 4.48 5.10
N PRO A 90 1.39 5.02 5.01
CA PRO A 90 0.59 4.93 3.78
C PRO A 90 1.37 5.40 2.55
N GLY A 91 1.33 4.61 1.46
CA GLY A 91 2.07 4.90 0.23
C GLY A 91 3.56 4.54 0.26
N GLU A 92 4.09 4.06 1.40
CA GLU A 92 5.45 3.52 1.49
C GLU A 92 5.64 2.32 0.55
N THR A 93 6.84 2.16 -0.01
CA THR A 93 7.20 0.98 -0.80
C THR A 93 8.01 0.00 0.05
N LEU A 94 7.40 -1.12 0.44
CA LEU A 94 8.05 -2.26 1.08
C LEU A 94 8.74 -3.11 0.01
N ASN A 95 10.04 -3.36 0.15
CA ASN A 95 10.78 -4.19 -0.81
C ASN A 95 10.91 -5.63 -0.26
N VAL A 96 10.02 -6.52 -0.71
CA VAL A 96 9.88 -7.88 -0.19
C VAL A 96 11.00 -8.77 -0.74
N ILE A 97 11.71 -9.45 0.16
CA ILE A 97 12.75 -10.44 -0.16
C ILE A 97 12.22 -11.84 0.17
N VAL A 98 12.13 -12.69 -0.86
CA VAL A 98 11.80 -14.12 -0.70
C VAL A 98 13.06 -14.96 -0.87
N GLY A 99 13.41 -15.71 0.16
CA GLY A 99 14.56 -16.59 0.19
C GLY A 99 14.50 -17.67 -0.90
N ALA A 100 15.52 -17.72 -1.74
CA ALA A 100 15.62 -18.78 -2.76
C ALA A 100 15.83 -20.16 -2.11
N GLY A 101 15.33 -21.21 -2.75
CA GLY A 101 15.66 -22.57 -2.37
C GLY A 101 17.11 -22.90 -2.73
N GLY A 102 17.79 -23.70 -1.91
CA GLY A 102 19.14 -24.17 -2.19
C GLY A 102 19.17 -25.00 -3.48
N ALA A 103 20.14 -24.73 -4.35
CA ALA A 103 20.39 -25.54 -5.53
C ALA A 103 21.12 -26.84 -5.16
N GLY A 104 20.62 -27.98 -5.67
CA GLY A 104 21.33 -29.25 -5.60
C GLY A 104 22.59 -29.22 -6.45
N SER A 105 23.65 -29.92 -6.02
CA SER A 105 24.90 -30.00 -6.79
C SER A 105 25.45 -31.43 -6.87
N SER A 106 26.09 -31.76 -7.99
CA SER A 106 26.61 -33.11 -8.27
C SER A 106 27.92 -33.36 -7.54
N ALA A 107 27.98 -34.41 -6.72
CA ALA A 107 29.14 -34.72 -5.88
C ALA A 107 29.69 -33.52 -5.07
N ALA A 108 28.82 -32.60 -4.70
CA ALA A 108 29.10 -31.44 -3.86
C ALA A 108 28.05 -31.36 -2.74
N ASN A 109 28.35 -30.57 -1.71
CA ASN A 109 27.36 -30.28 -0.67
C ASN A 109 26.18 -29.54 -1.31
N GLY A 110 24.99 -29.68 -0.72
CA GLY A 110 23.86 -28.85 -1.10
C GLY A 110 24.17 -27.37 -0.82
N ALA A 111 23.63 -26.47 -1.63
CA ALA A 111 23.62 -25.06 -1.29
C ALA A 111 22.62 -24.78 -0.15
N ASN A 112 22.90 -23.73 0.62
CA ASN A 112 21.96 -23.22 1.62
C ASN A 112 20.76 -22.56 0.92
N GLY A 113 19.61 -22.54 1.59
CA GLY A 113 18.51 -21.67 1.24
C GLY A 113 18.80 -20.22 1.63
N GLY A 114 18.12 -19.27 0.98
CA GLY A 114 18.18 -17.85 1.29
C GLY A 114 17.21 -17.45 2.40
N ASP A 115 17.47 -16.32 3.03
CA ASP A 115 16.61 -15.71 4.03
C ASP A 115 15.43 -14.98 3.37
N SER A 116 14.29 -14.88 4.07
CA SER A 116 13.13 -14.08 3.67
C SER A 116 12.91 -12.94 4.67
N THR A 117 12.65 -11.72 4.19
CA THR A 117 12.53 -10.48 4.98
C THR A 117 11.84 -9.39 4.15
N ILE A 118 11.61 -8.23 4.75
CA ILE A 118 11.44 -6.97 4.02
C ILE A 118 12.75 -6.18 4.14
N ASP A 119 13.21 -5.57 3.06
CA ASP A 119 14.43 -4.76 3.06
C ASP A 119 14.23 -3.51 3.93
N GLY A 120 15.15 -3.24 4.85
CA GLY A 120 15.05 -2.17 5.85
C GLY A 120 14.39 -2.59 7.17
N TYR A 121 13.74 -3.77 7.21
CA TYR A 121 13.04 -4.29 8.39
C TYR A 121 13.68 -5.60 8.92
N GLN A 122 14.96 -5.86 8.63
CA GLN A 122 15.61 -7.13 8.98
C GLN A 122 15.73 -7.37 10.49
N ASP A 123 15.73 -6.30 11.29
CA ASP A 123 15.75 -6.37 12.76
C ASP A 123 14.36 -6.61 13.37
N GLU A 124 13.31 -6.60 12.55
CA GLU A 124 11.92 -6.85 12.96
C GLU A 124 11.37 -8.16 12.38
N ILE A 125 11.68 -8.47 11.10
CA ILE A 125 11.14 -9.66 10.43
C ILE A 125 12.20 -10.36 9.57
N LEU A 126 12.75 -11.47 10.09
CA LEU A 126 13.76 -12.26 9.37
C LEU A 126 13.57 -13.75 9.57
N ALA A 127 13.22 -14.45 8.50
CA ALA A 127 13.12 -15.91 8.47
C ALA A 127 14.35 -16.51 7.77
N LYS A 128 15.13 -17.31 8.51
CA LYS A 128 16.41 -17.84 8.04
C LYS A 128 16.26 -19.01 7.09
N GLY A 129 17.12 -19.04 6.07
CA GLY A 129 17.24 -20.19 5.17
C GLY A 129 17.84 -21.41 5.86
N GLY A 130 17.48 -22.60 5.38
CA GLY A 130 18.05 -23.87 5.86
C GLY A 130 19.42 -24.17 5.24
N ALA A 131 20.30 -24.84 5.99
CA ALA A 131 21.62 -25.22 5.50
C ALA A 131 21.56 -26.41 4.53
N GLY A 132 22.50 -26.48 3.60
CA GLY A 132 22.62 -27.61 2.67
C GLY A 132 23.17 -28.88 3.33
N GLY A 133 22.76 -30.04 2.81
CA GLY A 133 23.23 -31.35 3.26
C GLY A 133 24.66 -31.67 2.80
N ILE A 134 25.39 -32.45 3.59
CA ILE A 134 26.76 -32.84 3.26
C ILE A 134 26.77 -33.96 2.22
N ARG A 135 27.67 -33.84 1.25
CA ARG A 135 27.87 -34.86 0.20
C ARG A 135 28.44 -36.16 0.74
N ASN A 136 28.18 -37.25 0.03
CA ASN A 136 28.81 -38.54 0.30
C ASN A 136 29.77 -38.96 -0.81
N VAL A 137 31.08 -38.90 -0.55
CA VAL A 137 32.15 -39.28 -1.49
C VAL A 137 33.22 -40.12 -0.79
N SER A 138 34.06 -40.83 -1.56
CA SER A 138 35.14 -41.63 -0.99
C SER A 138 36.16 -40.78 -0.23
N GLY A 139 36.52 -41.20 1.00
CA GLY A 139 37.38 -40.43 1.90
C GLY A 139 36.77 -39.10 2.36
N GLY A 140 35.49 -38.85 2.08
CA GLY A 140 34.78 -37.64 2.46
C GLY A 140 34.28 -37.65 3.91
N PRO A 141 33.76 -36.51 4.38
CA PRO A 141 33.15 -36.40 5.70
C PRO A 141 31.89 -37.27 5.83
N THR A 142 31.43 -37.49 7.06
CA THR A 142 30.13 -38.12 7.32
C THR A 142 29.02 -37.30 6.65
N PRO A 143 28.10 -37.91 5.89
CA PRO A 143 27.07 -37.20 5.12
C PRO A 143 25.92 -36.73 6.02
N THR A 144 26.23 -35.85 6.97
CA THR A 144 25.26 -35.25 7.90
C THR A 144 24.24 -34.41 7.13
N GLY A 145 23.00 -34.38 7.63
CA GLY A 145 21.99 -33.48 7.11
C GLY A 145 22.28 -32.01 7.47
N GLY A 146 21.71 -31.09 6.70
CA GLY A 146 21.78 -29.67 6.96
C GLY A 146 20.94 -29.26 8.16
N ALA A 147 21.43 -28.28 8.93
CA ALA A 147 20.65 -27.65 10.00
C ALA A 147 19.48 -26.86 9.41
N GLY A 148 18.33 -26.88 10.07
CA GLY A 148 17.20 -26.02 9.72
C GLY A 148 17.49 -24.54 10.01
N GLY A 149 16.78 -23.67 9.31
CA GLY A 149 16.83 -22.22 9.55
C GLY A 149 16.45 -21.91 10.99
N SER A 150 17.34 -21.21 11.69
CA SER A 150 17.24 -20.89 13.11
C SER A 150 17.78 -19.49 13.40
N ALA A 151 17.55 -18.96 14.60
CA ALA A 151 17.80 -17.55 14.93
C ALA A 151 17.00 -16.59 14.02
N ASN A 152 15.72 -16.90 13.85
CA ASN A 152 14.76 -16.04 13.18
C ASN A 152 14.43 -14.83 14.08
N ILE A 153 14.00 -13.72 13.47
CA ILE A 153 13.63 -12.48 14.16
C ILE A 153 12.16 -12.16 13.84
N GLY A 154 11.38 -11.88 14.87
CA GLY A 154 9.95 -11.56 14.81
C GLY A 154 9.25 -11.84 16.14
N ASP A 155 8.03 -11.33 16.30
CA ASP A 155 7.17 -11.56 17.46
C ASP A 155 6.89 -13.05 17.71
N SER A 156 6.74 -13.82 16.63
CA SER A 156 6.55 -15.26 16.66
C SER A 156 7.51 -15.93 15.69
N THR A 157 8.21 -16.97 16.13
CA THR A 157 9.21 -17.67 15.31
C THR A 157 9.12 -19.19 15.46
N ALA A 158 9.54 -19.90 14.41
CA ALA A 158 9.74 -21.34 14.45
C ALA A 158 10.97 -21.75 13.64
N ASN A 159 11.74 -22.70 14.15
CA ASN A 159 12.90 -23.23 13.43
C ASN A 159 12.47 -24.23 12.36
N GLY A 160 13.19 -24.25 11.24
CA GLY A 160 13.07 -25.32 10.26
C GLY A 160 13.58 -26.64 10.83
N ALA A 161 13.08 -27.76 10.32
CA ALA A 161 13.58 -29.07 10.72
C ALA A 161 14.96 -29.35 10.08
N ASN A 162 15.82 -30.05 10.80
CA ASN A 162 17.08 -30.53 10.24
C ASN A 162 16.83 -31.61 9.18
N GLY A 163 17.69 -31.66 8.15
CA GLY A 163 17.77 -32.81 7.27
C GLY A 163 18.34 -34.02 8.00
N THR A 164 18.00 -35.24 7.55
CA THR A 164 18.59 -36.45 8.12
C THR A 164 19.93 -36.76 7.44
N ALA A 165 20.80 -37.48 8.15
CA ALA A 165 22.04 -37.97 7.57
C ALA A 165 21.78 -38.98 6.45
N GLY A 166 22.67 -39.00 5.46
CA GLY A 166 22.79 -40.12 4.53
C GLY A 166 23.65 -41.24 5.11
N ALA A 167 23.91 -42.27 4.31
CA ALA A 167 24.70 -43.42 4.74
C ALA A 167 25.57 -44.01 3.63
N THR A 168 26.54 -44.83 4.01
CA THR A 168 27.40 -45.59 3.09
C THR A 168 27.30 -47.06 3.43
N GLY A 169 27.08 -47.94 2.44
CA GLY A 169 26.98 -49.38 2.66
C GLY A 169 25.96 -50.07 1.75
N PHE A 170 25.59 -51.29 2.12
CA PHE A 170 24.56 -52.06 1.41
C PHE A 170 23.16 -51.74 1.97
N GLY A 171 22.14 -51.66 1.10
CA GLY A 171 20.76 -51.43 1.54
C GLY A 171 20.49 -50.07 2.20
N ILE A 172 21.35 -49.07 1.97
CA ILE A 172 21.24 -47.74 2.59
C ILE A 172 20.15 -46.88 1.96
N SER A 173 19.66 -45.91 2.74
CA SER A 173 18.89 -44.76 2.27
C SER A 173 19.76 -43.49 2.17
N SER A 174 19.36 -42.55 1.32
CA SER A 174 19.85 -41.17 1.45
C SER A 174 19.20 -40.45 2.63
N GLY A 175 19.69 -39.26 2.95
CA GLY A 175 19.08 -38.40 3.96
C GLY A 175 17.81 -37.73 3.42
N ALA A 176 16.72 -37.74 4.19
CA ALA A 176 15.53 -36.97 3.91
C ALA A 176 15.77 -35.47 4.17
N GLY A 177 15.12 -34.61 3.38
CA GLY A 177 15.12 -33.18 3.62
C GLY A 177 14.33 -32.81 4.87
N GLY A 178 14.74 -31.75 5.55
CA GLY A 178 13.98 -31.13 6.62
C GLY A 178 12.71 -30.44 6.10
N LYS A 179 11.63 -30.56 6.87
CA LYS A 179 10.40 -29.77 6.69
C LYS A 179 10.68 -28.29 6.97
N GLY A 180 10.07 -27.38 6.20
CA GLY A 180 9.96 -25.97 6.59
C GLY A 180 9.29 -25.80 7.96
N ALA A 181 9.60 -24.70 8.64
CA ALA A 181 9.05 -24.38 9.95
C ALA A 181 7.51 -24.24 9.93
N ASP A 182 6.89 -24.32 11.13
CA ASP A 182 5.44 -24.18 11.39
C ASP A 182 4.52 -25.18 10.65
N ALA A 183 3.19 -25.00 10.74
CA ALA A 183 2.22 -25.87 10.07
C ALA A 183 2.07 -25.60 8.55
N GLY A 184 2.34 -24.37 8.10
CA GLY A 184 2.35 -23.94 6.71
C GLY A 184 3.65 -24.25 5.95
N GLY A 185 4.72 -24.62 6.63
CA GLY A 185 5.98 -25.07 6.03
C GLY A 185 5.85 -26.33 5.16
N GLY A 186 6.47 -26.28 3.99
CA GLY A 186 6.47 -27.36 3.02
C GLY A 186 7.28 -28.58 3.47
N ALA A 187 6.87 -29.76 3.01
CA ALA A 187 7.55 -31.01 3.31
C ALA A 187 8.97 -31.02 2.72
N GLY A 188 9.90 -31.64 3.45
CA GLY A 188 11.21 -31.97 2.91
C GLY A 188 11.13 -33.10 1.87
N GLY A 189 12.10 -33.15 0.97
CA GLY A 189 12.22 -34.21 -0.02
C GLY A 189 12.36 -35.57 0.65
N ALA A 190 11.65 -36.57 0.14
CA ALA A 190 11.72 -37.93 0.66
C ALA A 190 13.11 -38.54 0.41
N ALA A 191 13.59 -39.35 1.35
CA ALA A 191 14.81 -40.14 1.19
C ALA A 191 14.66 -41.18 0.06
N ILE A 192 15.78 -41.54 -0.57
CA ILE A 192 15.83 -42.56 -1.62
C ILE A 192 16.28 -43.87 -0.97
N SER A 193 15.45 -44.91 -1.05
CA SER A 193 15.71 -46.21 -0.38
C SER A 193 15.79 -47.40 -1.34
N ASP A 194 15.71 -47.17 -2.66
CA ASP A 194 15.60 -48.24 -3.66
C ASP A 194 16.86 -49.11 -3.74
N THR A 195 16.81 -50.36 -3.29
CA THR A 195 18.00 -51.24 -3.28
C THR A 195 18.58 -51.41 -4.69
N GLY A 196 19.88 -51.12 -4.87
CA GLY A 196 20.58 -51.19 -6.15
C GLY A 196 20.40 -49.99 -7.10
N GLY A 197 19.45 -49.08 -6.83
CA GLY A 197 19.16 -47.91 -7.66
C GLY A 197 20.21 -46.78 -7.57
N THR A 198 20.27 -45.94 -8.58
CA THR A 198 21.10 -44.71 -8.60
C THR A 198 20.25 -43.54 -9.09
N SER A 199 20.05 -42.54 -8.23
CA SER A 199 19.07 -41.47 -8.43
C SER A 199 19.56 -40.15 -7.85
N ASN A 200 19.15 -39.04 -8.49
CA ASN A 200 19.27 -37.71 -7.88
C ASN A 200 18.32 -37.58 -6.69
N GLY A 201 18.63 -36.66 -5.79
CA GLY A 201 17.78 -36.34 -4.64
C GLY A 201 16.41 -35.79 -5.06
N ASN A 202 15.41 -36.00 -4.22
CA ASN A 202 14.06 -35.47 -4.39
C ASN A 202 14.00 -34.02 -3.90
N ALA A 203 13.34 -33.16 -4.66
CA ALA A 203 13.15 -31.77 -4.26
C ALA A 203 12.21 -31.66 -3.05
N GLY A 204 12.39 -30.60 -2.25
CA GLY A 204 11.43 -30.21 -1.21
C GLY A 204 10.20 -29.50 -1.79
N SER A 205 9.15 -29.37 -0.98
CA SER A 205 7.95 -28.60 -1.33
C SER A 205 7.98 -27.20 -0.72
N ALA A 206 7.41 -26.22 -1.42
CA ALA A 206 7.31 -24.86 -0.92
C ALA A 206 6.18 -24.73 0.13
N PRO A 207 6.29 -23.78 1.08
CA PRO A 207 7.44 -22.92 1.33
C PRO A 207 8.52 -23.60 2.19
N GLY A 208 9.80 -23.38 1.88
CA GLY A 208 10.92 -23.69 2.77
C GLY A 208 11.25 -25.17 3.00
N GLY A 209 10.59 -26.12 2.33
CA GLY A 209 10.94 -27.54 2.40
C GLY A 209 12.29 -27.84 1.76
N ALA A 210 13.15 -28.60 2.43
CA ALA A 210 14.50 -28.89 1.96
C ALA A 210 14.56 -30.07 0.98
N GLY A 211 15.61 -30.16 0.16
CA GLY A 211 15.83 -31.32 -0.71
C GLY A 211 16.45 -32.52 0.00
N SER A 212 16.18 -33.74 -0.47
CA SER A 212 16.84 -34.96 0.03
C SER A 212 18.21 -35.17 -0.58
N GLY A 213 19.07 -35.93 0.09
CA GLY A 213 20.35 -36.33 -0.47
C GLY A 213 20.17 -37.28 -1.66
N SER A 214 21.13 -37.26 -2.58
CA SER A 214 21.13 -38.21 -3.70
C SER A 214 21.60 -39.58 -3.28
N ARG A 215 21.47 -40.56 -4.19
CA ARG A 215 21.94 -41.93 -3.96
C ARG A 215 22.64 -42.50 -5.18
N THR A 216 23.85 -43.01 -4.98
CA THR A 216 24.60 -43.73 -6.01
C THR A 216 24.91 -45.14 -5.55
N SER A 217 24.59 -46.13 -6.39
CA SER A 217 25.01 -47.52 -6.21
C SER A 217 26.17 -47.84 -7.16
N GLN A 218 27.18 -48.54 -6.66
CA GLN A 218 28.34 -49.00 -7.45
C GLN A 218 28.99 -47.84 -8.26
N SER A 219 29.40 -48.10 -9.51
CA SER A 219 29.98 -47.11 -10.42
C SER A 219 28.94 -46.33 -11.24
N GLY A 220 27.73 -46.12 -10.70
CA GLY A 220 26.61 -45.47 -11.39
C GLY A 220 26.82 -43.99 -11.74
N GLY A 221 27.94 -43.38 -11.33
CA GLY A 221 28.26 -41.98 -11.54
C GLY A 221 27.80 -41.09 -10.39
N SER A 222 28.39 -39.90 -10.31
CA SER A 222 27.99 -38.88 -9.34
C SER A 222 26.52 -38.48 -9.53
N ARG A 223 25.83 -38.18 -8.43
CA ARG A 223 24.44 -37.70 -8.43
C ARG A 223 24.32 -36.39 -7.67
N THR A 224 23.32 -35.63 -8.10
CA THR A 224 22.96 -34.32 -7.58
C THR A 224 21.93 -34.49 -6.49
N GLY A 225 22.14 -33.86 -5.33
CA GLY A 225 21.12 -33.79 -4.29
C GLY A 225 19.87 -33.04 -4.75
N GLY A 226 18.77 -33.22 -4.02
CA GLY A 226 17.50 -32.58 -4.31
C GLY A 226 17.60 -31.08 -4.04
N ALA A 227 16.94 -30.27 -4.85
CA ALA A 227 16.82 -28.84 -4.61
C ALA A 227 15.91 -28.57 -3.40
N GLY A 228 16.24 -27.54 -2.62
CA GLY A 228 15.32 -26.98 -1.64
C GLY A 228 14.26 -26.11 -2.33
N ALA A 229 13.10 -25.98 -1.71
CA ALA A 229 12.05 -25.09 -2.17
C ALA A 229 12.30 -23.65 -1.72
N ALA A 230 11.82 -22.70 -2.51
CA ALA A 230 11.84 -21.29 -2.13
C ALA A 230 10.99 -21.04 -0.87
N GLY A 231 11.33 -19.96 -0.19
CA GLY A 231 10.57 -19.40 0.91
C GLY A 231 9.26 -18.78 0.45
N ARG A 232 8.64 -18.02 1.36
CA ARG A 232 7.41 -17.26 1.10
C ARG A 232 7.40 -16.04 2.01
N VAL A 233 6.81 -14.95 1.55
CA VAL A 233 6.37 -13.85 2.41
C VAL A 233 4.88 -13.65 2.24
N THR A 234 4.18 -13.37 3.31
CA THR A 234 2.75 -13.02 3.32
C THR A 234 2.54 -11.69 4.00
N LEU A 235 1.64 -10.88 3.46
CA LEU A 235 1.28 -9.58 3.99
C LEU A 235 -0.22 -9.54 4.27
N ALA A 236 -0.58 -9.02 5.42
CA ALA A 236 -1.96 -8.72 5.80
C ALA A 236 -2.02 -7.30 6.35
N PHE A 237 -2.75 -6.43 5.65
CA PHE A 237 -2.93 -5.03 6.01
C PHE A 237 -4.18 -4.86 6.85
N THR A 238 -4.10 -4.02 7.87
CA THR A 238 -5.25 -3.57 8.66
C THR A 238 -5.54 -2.12 8.29
N VAL A 239 -6.71 -1.88 7.71
CA VAL A 239 -7.18 -0.52 7.39
C VAL A 239 -7.65 0.14 8.67
N SER A 240 -7.29 1.41 8.83
CA SER A 240 -7.75 2.24 9.94
C SER A 240 -9.03 2.98 9.54
N ASP A 241 -10.06 2.82 10.37
CA ASP A 241 -11.33 3.53 10.21
C ASP A 241 -11.30 4.88 10.91
N PRO A 242 -12.06 5.88 10.43
CA PRO A 242 -12.20 7.16 11.11
C PRO A 242 -12.78 6.99 12.51
N ASP A 243 -12.16 7.62 13.51
CA ASP A 243 -12.69 7.69 14.85
C ASP A 243 -13.64 8.90 14.98
N PRO A 244 -14.95 8.71 15.19
CA PRO A 244 -15.91 9.81 15.33
C PRO A 244 -15.71 10.68 16.57
N ALA A 245 -14.96 10.21 17.58
CA ALA A 245 -14.63 11.01 18.76
C ALA A 245 -13.48 12.01 18.51
N LEU A 246 -12.60 11.71 17.56
CA LEU A 246 -11.44 12.55 17.21
C LEU A 246 -11.65 13.31 15.89
N SER A 247 -12.43 12.74 14.98
CA SER A 247 -12.86 13.40 13.74
C SER A 247 -13.94 14.44 14.01
N GLY A 248 -14.00 15.51 13.19
CA GLY A 248 -14.96 16.57 13.44
C GLY A 248 -15.06 17.63 12.35
N ILE A 249 -16.05 18.49 12.50
CA ILE A 249 -16.31 19.64 11.64
C ILE A 249 -16.00 20.91 12.42
N THR A 250 -15.22 21.80 11.83
CA THR A 250 -14.90 23.12 12.40
C THR A 250 -15.21 24.23 11.40
N VAL A 251 -15.58 25.41 11.90
CA VAL A 251 -15.76 26.61 11.07
C VAL A 251 -14.69 27.63 11.47
N GLY A 252 -14.18 28.39 10.50
CA GLY A 252 -13.13 29.38 10.72
C GLY A 252 -13.45 30.34 11.86
N GLY A 253 -12.63 30.33 12.92
CA GLY A 253 -12.84 31.11 14.14
C GLY A 253 -13.10 30.29 15.40
N GLY A 254 -13.23 28.96 15.31
CA GLY A 254 -13.41 28.05 16.44
C GLY A 254 -14.81 27.41 16.50
N PRO A 255 -15.18 26.73 17.58
CA PRO A 255 -16.42 25.93 17.68
C PRO A 255 -17.71 26.77 17.85
N GLY A 256 -17.67 28.07 17.57
CA GLY A 256 -18.82 28.97 17.72
C GLY A 256 -19.53 29.25 16.40
N PRO A 257 -20.81 29.66 16.43
CA PRO A 257 -21.52 30.09 15.23
C PRO A 257 -20.78 31.28 14.61
N VAL A 258 -20.43 31.13 13.32
CA VAL A 258 -19.80 32.20 12.55
C VAL A 258 -20.89 33.02 11.88
N ASN A 259 -20.81 34.35 12.02
CA ASN A 259 -21.73 35.26 11.38
C ASN A 259 -21.20 35.65 10.00
N VAL A 260 -21.98 35.38 8.96
CA VAL A 260 -21.61 35.68 7.56
C VAL A 260 -22.70 36.57 6.94
N PRO A 261 -22.36 37.68 6.28
CA PRO A 261 -23.34 38.46 5.53
C PRO A 261 -24.03 37.63 4.43
N ALA A 262 -25.36 37.70 4.36
CA ALA A 262 -26.18 37.05 3.35
C ALA A 262 -26.19 37.81 2.00
N ASP A 263 -25.01 38.13 1.46
CA ASP A 263 -24.86 38.94 0.24
C ASP A 263 -24.47 38.12 -1.01
N GLY A 264 -24.33 36.80 -0.87
CA GLY A 264 -23.91 35.87 -1.92
C GLY A 264 -22.42 35.88 -2.26
N SER A 265 -21.61 36.71 -1.60
CA SER A 265 -20.18 36.90 -1.88
C SER A 265 -19.28 36.72 -0.65
N SER A 266 -19.76 37.12 0.53
CA SER A 266 -19.13 36.88 1.82
C SER A 266 -19.24 35.40 2.17
N SER A 267 -18.14 34.81 2.64
CA SER A 267 -18.05 33.37 2.91
C SER A 267 -17.54 33.06 4.31
N ALA A 268 -17.92 31.90 4.83
CA ALA A 268 -17.22 31.22 5.92
C ALA A 268 -16.43 30.02 5.35
N THR A 269 -15.35 29.66 6.03
CA THR A 269 -14.58 28.45 5.74
C THR A 269 -14.97 27.36 6.72
N ILE A 270 -15.27 26.17 6.20
CA ILE A 270 -15.53 24.96 6.98
C ILE A 270 -14.40 23.97 6.70
N ALA A 271 -13.79 23.45 7.76
CA ALA A 271 -12.78 22.40 7.70
C ALA A 271 -13.33 21.13 8.35
N VAL A 272 -13.26 20.02 7.62
CA VAL A 272 -13.60 18.68 8.13
C VAL A 272 -12.29 17.93 8.33
N THR A 273 -12.02 17.53 9.57
CA THR A 273 -10.85 16.74 9.96
C THR A 273 -11.25 15.29 10.17
N VAL A 274 -10.54 14.38 9.51
CA VAL A 274 -10.78 12.94 9.53
C VAL A 274 -9.50 12.23 9.92
N VAL A 275 -9.52 11.61 11.09
CA VAL A 275 -8.39 10.88 11.68
C VAL A 275 -8.88 9.55 12.26
N ASP A 276 -7.98 8.59 12.40
CA ASP A 276 -8.24 7.35 13.13
C ASP A 276 -8.14 7.53 14.66
N GLY A 277 -8.26 6.43 15.41
CA GLY A 277 -8.18 6.42 16.87
C GLY A 277 -6.81 6.78 17.45
N ASP A 278 -5.76 6.76 16.63
CA ASP A 278 -4.39 7.12 16.98
C ASP A 278 -4.01 8.52 16.47
N GLU A 279 -5.00 9.32 16.04
CA GLU A 279 -4.85 10.66 15.46
C GLU A 279 -4.13 10.71 14.10
N ASN A 280 -3.96 9.57 13.40
CA ASN A 280 -3.35 9.58 12.08
C ASN A 280 -4.33 10.12 11.02
N PRO A 281 -3.86 10.97 10.09
CA PRO A 281 -4.71 11.51 9.03
C PRO A 281 -5.10 10.43 8.02
N LEU A 282 -6.39 10.35 7.70
CA LEU A 282 -6.90 9.44 6.69
C LEU A 282 -6.97 10.11 5.31
N SER A 283 -6.68 9.33 4.27
CA SER A 283 -6.88 9.64 2.86
C SER A 283 -8.29 9.27 2.41
N GLY A 284 -8.79 9.99 1.40
CA GLY A 284 -10.11 9.74 0.84
C GLY A 284 -10.81 11.01 0.39
N SER A 285 -12.12 11.05 0.56
CA SER A 285 -12.93 12.23 0.24
C SER A 285 -14.01 12.48 1.28
N VAL A 286 -14.41 13.74 1.39
CA VAL A 286 -15.50 14.19 2.25
C VAL A 286 -16.58 14.82 1.39
N VAL A 287 -17.82 14.45 1.67
CA VAL A 287 -19.01 15.15 1.15
C VAL A 287 -19.55 16.03 2.28
N LEU A 288 -19.59 17.35 2.04
CA LEU A 288 -20.24 18.30 2.93
C LEU A 288 -21.65 18.62 2.41
N GLY A 289 -22.65 18.47 3.26
CA GLY A 289 -24.05 18.80 2.97
C GLY A 289 -24.57 19.91 3.87
N ALA A 290 -25.53 20.67 3.36
CA ALA A 290 -26.26 21.70 4.08
C ALA A 290 -27.76 21.43 4.07
N ASP A 291 -28.47 21.78 5.14
CA ASP A 291 -29.95 21.72 5.24
C ASP A 291 -30.66 22.92 4.57
N SER A 292 -29.99 23.61 3.64
CA SER A 292 -30.48 24.80 2.94
C SER A 292 -30.32 24.66 1.43
N ALA A 293 -31.34 25.09 0.69
CA ALA A 293 -31.34 25.14 -0.78
C ALA A 293 -30.76 26.46 -1.34
N THR A 294 -30.58 27.48 -0.49
CA THR A 294 -30.08 28.83 -0.84
C THR A 294 -28.59 29.00 -0.54
N THR A 295 -28.01 28.06 0.17
CA THR A 295 -26.58 27.97 0.43
C THR A 295 -25.82 27.44 -0.79
N VAL A 296 -24.64 27.99 -1.05
CA VAL A 296 -23.68 27.44 -2.02
C VAL A 296 -22.46 26.93 -1.25
N ILE A 297 -22.03 25.71 -1.55
CA ILE A 297 -20.82 25.09 -1.00
C ILE A 297 -19.81 24.96 -2.14
N THR A 298 -18.58 25.45 -1.93
CA THR A 298 -17.49 25.37 -2.90
C THR A 298 -16.25 24.77 -2.23
N PRO A 299 -15.63 23.72 -2.78
CA PRO A 299 -14.39 23.19 -2.23
C PRO A 299 -13.23 24.18 -2.47
N LEU A 300 -12.37 24.38 -1.46
CA LEU A 300 -11.26 25.33 -1.54
C LEU A 300 -10.09 24.80 -2.39
N LEU A 301 -10.00 23.48 -2.56
CA LEU A 301 -9.09 22.81 -3.47
C LEU A 301 -9.90 22.08 -4.54
N ALA A 302 -9.45 22.19 -5.80
CA ALA A 302 -10.23 21.71 -6.94
C ALA A 302 -10.51 20.20 -6.82
N PRO A 303 -11.76 19.76 -7.09
CA PRO A 303 -12.10 18.35 -7.00
C PRO A 303 -11.32 17.55 -8.06
N THR A 304 -10.63 16.49 -7.65
CA THR A 304 -10.39 15.36 -8.54
C THR A 304 -11.72 14.63 -8.66
N THR A 305 -12.51 15.02 -9.67
CA THR A 305 -13.90 14.56 -9.84
C THR A 305 -14.04 13.04 -9.72
N THR A 306 -14.94 12.58 -8.85
CA THR A 306 -15.66 11.31 -9.06
C THR A 306 -17.01 11.33 -8.33
N GLY A 307 -18.10 11.14 -9.10
CA GLY A 307 -19.42 10.74 -8.62
C GLY A 307 -20.34 11.88 -8.12
N ALA A 308 -21.29 12.29 -8.98
CA ALA A 308 -22.45 13.07 -8.53
C ALA A 308 -23.37 12.17 -7.69
N PHE A 309 -23.44 12.44 -6.38
CA PHE A 309 -24.45 11.89 -5.50
C PHE A 309 -25.78 12.63 -5.69
N ALA A 310 -26.89 11.92 -5.50
CA ALA A 310 -28.19 12.56 -5.28
C ALA A 310 -28.26 12.95 -3.79
N PRO A 311 -28.30 14.25 -3.45
CA PRO A 311 -28.16 14.68 -2.08
C PRO A 311 -29.44 14.46 -1.26
N MET A 312 -29.31 14.55 0.05
CA MET A 312 -30.39 14.99 0.95
C MET A 312 -30.95 16.34 0.44
N VAL A 313 -32.13 16.77 0.90
CA VAL A 313 -32.68 18.08 0.53
C VAL A 313 -31.68 19.20 0.87
N GLY A 314 -31.05 19.83 -0.13
CA GLY A 314 -30.10 20.93 0.08
C GLY A 314 -28.90 20.93 -0.89
N ALA A 315 -27.94 21.84 -0.64
CA ALA A 315 -26.70 21.96 -1.40
C ALA A 315 -25.61 21.01 -0.88
N THR A 316 -24.77 20.47 -1.77
CA THR A 316 -23.66 19.55 -1.43
C THR A 316 -22.42 19.80 -2.28
N ALA A 317 -21.24 19.57 -1.70
CA ALA A 317 -19.98 19.52 -2.44
C ALA A 317 -19.03 18.46 -1.89
N THR A 318 -18.13 17.97 -2.74
CA THR A 318 -17.11 16.96 -2.38
C THR A 318 -15.72 17.58 -2.48
N ALA A 319 -14.85 17.25 -1.52
CA ALA A 319 -13.44 17.61 -1.53
C ALA A 319 -12.57 16.41 -1.13
N PRO A 320 -11.33 16.29 -1.66
CA PRO A 320 -10.38 15.28 -1.21
C PRO A 320 -9.88 15.61 0.21
N LEU A 321 -9.50 14.56 0.96
CA LEU A 321 -8.73 14.70 2.19
C LEU A 321 -7.27 14.94 1.84
N ILE A 322 -6.73 16.07 2.32
CA ILE A 322 -5.30 16.39 2.22
C ILE A 322 -4.80 16.50 3.65
N ASP A 323 -3.87 15.60 4.01
CA ASP A 323 -3.39 15.42 5.38
C ASP A 323 -4.55 15.30 6.39
N GLY A 324 -5.57 14.51 6.05
CA GLY A 324 -6.76 14.29 6.90
C GLY A 324 -7.74 15.47 6.91
N VAL A 325 -7.55 16.51 6.10
CA VAL A 325 -8.39 17.71 6.11
C VAL A 325 -9.03 17.97 4.75
N ALA A 326 -10.34 18.19 4.75
CA ALA A 326 -11.11 18.71 3.62
C ALA A 326 -11.65 20.11 3.94
N THR A 327 -11.47 21.07 3.02
CA THR A 327 -11.86 22.48 3.25
C THR A 327 -12.86 22.99 2.22
N PHE A 328 -13.86 23.72 2.71
CA PHE A 328 -14.97 24.26 1.93
C PHE A 328 -15.19 25.73 2.27
N THR A 329 -15.65 26.51 1.29
CA THR A 329 -16.23 27.84 1.50
C THR A 329 -17.73 27.78 1.30
N VAL A 330 -18.48 28.43 2.20
CA VAL A 330 -19.95 28.50 2.13
C VAL A 330 -20.41 29.94 2.01
N THR A 331 -21.35 30.20 1.10
CA THR A 331 -21.99 31.51 0.90
C THR A 331 -23.51 31.35 0.89
N ASN A 332 -24.23 32.44 1.16
CA ASN A 332 -25.69 32.47 1.12
C ASN A 332 -26.21 33.84 0.68
N THR A 333 -27.39 33.86 0.07
CA THR A 333 -28.11 35.08 -0.35
C THR A 333 -29.30 35.40 0.56
N VAL A 334 -29.61 34.52 1.52
CA VAL A 334 -30.73 34.63 2.46
C VAL A 334 -30.22 34.63 3.89
N VAL A 335 -30.89 35.41 4.74
CA VAL A 335 -30.66 35.45 6.19
C VAL A 335 -31.31 34.23 6.82
N GLU A 336 -30.51 33.31 7.32
CA GLU A 336 -30.96 32.06 7.93
C GLU A 336 -29.86 31.43 8.81
N SER A 337 -30.21 30.40 9.58
CA SER A 337 -29.23 29.53 10.23
C SER A 337 -29.18 28.22 9.45
N VAL A 338 -27.98 27.79 9.08
CA VAL A 338 -27.77 26.60 8.24
C VAL A 338 -26.92 25.59 9.00
N THR A 339 -27.39 24.35 9.03
CA THR A 339 -26.68 23.21 9.64
C THR A 339 -25.92 22.46 8.55
N TYR A 340 -24.65 22.16 8.81
CA TYR A 340 -23.78 21.42 7.91
C TYR A 340 -23.40 20.07 8.50
N SER A 341 -23.56 19.00 7.73
CA SER A 341 -23.15 17.64 8.09
C SER A 341 -22.10 17.14 7.10
N ALA A 342 -21.20 16.26 7.53
CA ALA A 342 -20.14 15.72 6.69
C ALA A 342 -20.09 14.20 6.76
N VAL A 343 -19.89 13.56 5.61
CA VAL A 343 -19.69 12.11 5.51
C VAL A 343 -18.34 11.84 4.87
N ALA A 344 -17.54 10.97 5.48
CA ALA A 344 -16.21 10.59 4.99
C ALA A 344 -16.22 9.23 4.29
N TYR A 345 -15.40 9.12 3.24
CA TYR A 345 -15.16 7.90 2.47
C TYR A 345 -13.65 7.63 2.41
N THR A 346 -13.20 6.63 3.17
CA THR A 346 -11.80 6.29 3.48
C THR A 346 -11.42 4.81 3.19
N ASP A 347 -12.24 4.01 2.50
CA ASP A 347 -11.97 2.57 2.25
C ASP A 347 -11.05 2.42 1.03
N PRO A 348 -9.85 1.82 1.17
CA PRO A 348 -8.95 1.56 0.06
C PRO A 348 -9.34 0.33 -0.79
N ASP A 349 -10.15 -0.61 -0.28
CA ASP A 349 -10.50 -1.88 -0.93
C ASP A 349 -11.82 -1.82 -1.73
N GLN A 350 -12.58 -0.73 -1.62
CA GLN A 350 -13.77 -0.51 -2.43
C GLN A 350 -13.40 0.16 -3.76
N PRO A 351 -13.70 -0.47 -4.93
CA PRO A 351 -13.51 0.20 -6.20
C PRO A 351 -14.37 1.48 -6.28
N PRO A 352 -13.90 2.55 -6.95
CA PRO A 352 -14.72 3.72 -7.20
C PRO A 352 -15.99 3.29 -7.98
N PRO A 353 -17.18 3.80 -7.61
CA PRO A 353 -18.44 3.23 -8.07
C PRO A 353 -18.62 3.42 -9.58
N VAL A 354 -18.62 2.30 -10.31
CA VAL A 354 -19.19 2.19 -11.66
C VAL A 354 -20.70 1.96 -11.49
N ASN A 355 -21.49 3.04 -11.62
CA ASN A 355 -22.96 3.07 -11.67
C ASN A 355 -23.74 3.13 -10.34
N GLY A 356 -23.49 4.15 -9.52
CA GLY A 356 -24.55 4.74 -8.68
C GLY A 356 -25.01 3.94 -7.46
N PHE A 357 -24.28 2.89 -7.08
CA PHE A 357 -24.29 2.39 -5.71
C PHE A 357 -22.98 2.81 -5.06
N ALA A 358 -23.07 3.64 -4.02
CA ALA A 358 -21.91 4.12 -3.30
C ALA A 358 -21.19 2.96 -2.58
N PRO A 359 -19.86 3.01 -2.42
CA PRO A 359 -19.26 2.34 -1.27
C PRO A 359 -20.04 2.78 -0.03
N ALA A 360 -20.33 1.86 0.89
CA ALA A 360 -21.01 2.21 2.13
C ALA A 360 -20.26 3.40 2.76
N ALA A 361 -20.97 4.48 3.09
CA ALA A 361 -20.39 5.56 3.88
C ALA A 361 -19.75 4.96 5.13
N ILE A 362 -18.49 5.29 5.39
CA ILE A 362 -17.69 4.59 6.41
C ILE A 362 -17.94 5.22 7.77
N ALA A 363 -18.12 6.55 7.82
CA ALA A 363 -18.57 7.23 9.02
C ALA A 363 -19.28 8.56 8.71
N ASP A 364 -20.33 8.83 9.48
CA ASP A 364 -20.90 10.16 9.66
C ASP A 364 -20.02 10.93 10.66
N ILE A 365 -19.56 12.12 10.28
CA ILE A 365 -18.57 12.89 11.05
C ILE A 365 -19.33 13.85 11.99
N GLY A 366 -19.75 13.32 13.15
CA GLY A 366 -20.24 14.09 14.31
C GLY A 366 -21.59 14.82 14.14
N ASP A 367 -22.01 15.51 15.21
CA ASP A 367 -23.16 16.42 15.17
C ASP A 367 -22.81 17.65 14.31
N GLY A 368 -23.63 17.94 13.30
CA GLY A 368 -23.35 19.00 12.33
C GLY A 368 -23.04 20.38 12.94
N VAL A 369 -22.33 21.22 12.19
CA VAL A 369 -21.99 22.60 12.63
C VAL A 369 -22.97 23.63 12.07
N VAL A 370 -23.26 24.68 12.83
CA VAL A 370 -24.22 25.73 12.42
C VAL A 370 -23.50 27.03 12.04
N VAL A 371 -23.81 27.58 10.86
CA VAL A 371 -23.39 28.92 10.44
C VAL A 371 -24.61 29.84 10.37
N VAL A 372 -24.48 31.06 10.88
CA VAL A 372 -25.57 32.05 10.92
C VAL A 372 -25.33 33.11 9.86
N PHE A 373 -26.22 33.18 8.87
CA PHE A 373 -26.20 34.22 7.85
C PHE A 373 -27.03 35.43 8.30
N GLN A 374 -26.46 36.63 8.21
CA GLN A 374 -27.05 37.87 8.74
C GLN A 374 -27.30 38.90 7.64
N ALA A 375 -28.20 39.84 7.91
CA ALA A 375 -28.38 40.99 7.03
C ALA A 375 -27.08 41.81 6.95
N LEU A 376 -26.85 42.43 5.79
CA LEU A 376 -25.76 43.39 5.64
C LEU A 376 -25.86 44.47 6.74
N PRO A 377 -24.73 44.87 7.36
CA PRO A 377 -24.74 46.01 8.25
C PRO A 377 -25.29 47.22 7.46
N PRO A 378 -26.13 48.06 8.10
CA PRO A 378 -26.67 49.22 7.43
C PRO A 378 -25.51 50.03 6.84
N PRO A 379 -25.63 50.54 5.59
CA PRO A 379 -24.57 51.34 5.01
C PRO A 379 -24.25 52.45 6.01
N VAL A 380 -23.00 52.49 6.48
CA VAL A 380 -22.54 53.56 7.36
C VAL A 380 -22.77 54.81 6.55
N GLY A 381 -23.79 55.58 6.93
CA GLY A 381 -24.14 56.80 6.25
C GLY A 381 -22.87 57.64 6.24
N THR A 382 -22.25 57.77 5.08
CA THR A 382 -21.32 58.87 4.87
C THR A 382 -22.14 60.08 5.22
N ALA A 383 -21.82 60.72 6.34
CA ALA A 383 -22.44 61.96 6.70
C ALA A 383 -22.18 62.90 5.52
N ILE A 384 -23.14 63.01 4.62
CA ILE A 384 -23.23 64.11 3.68
C ILE A 384 -23.30 65.30 4.62
N PRO A 385 -22.28 66.18 4.68
CA PRO A 385 -22.39 67.37 5.50
C PRO A 385 -23.60 68.12 4.95
N THR A 386 -24.69 68.08 5.70
CA THR A 386 -25.86 68.89 5.45
C THR A 386 -25.41 70.32 5.70
N MET A 387 -24.91 70.97 4.64
CA MET A 387 -24.85 72.41 4.56
C MET A 387 -26.29 72.89 4.70
N SER A 388 -26.67 73.24 5.92
CA SER A 388 -27.89 73.93 6.27
C SER A 388 -28.12 75.05 5.27
N ALA A 389 -29.32 75.07 4.67
CA ALA A 389 -29.81 76.11 3.78
C ALA A 389 -29.87 77.53 4.43
N TYR A 390 -29.34 77.70 5.65
CA TYR A 390 -29.07 78.99 6.28
C TYR A 390 -27.68 79.60 5.92
N GLY A 391 -26.83 78.90 5.17
CA GLY A 391 -25.51 79.41 4.74
C GLY A 391 -25.49 80.17 3.40
N LEU A 392 -26.52 80.03 2.55
CA LEU A 392 -26.50 80.56 1.17
C LEU A 392 -27.10 81.97 1.02
N PHE A 393 -27.48 82.64 2.12
CA PHE A 393 -27.84 84.07 2.14
C PHE A 393 -26.77 84.98 2.76
N ALA A 394 -25.68 84.42 3.32
CA ALA A 394 -24.56 85.20 3.86
C ALA A 394 -23.39 85.40 2.86
N MET A 395 -23.47 84.78 1.67
CA MET A 395 -22.43 84.80 0.64
C MET A 395 -22.85 85.55 -0.65
N THR A 396 -23.85 86.44 -0.57
CA THR A 396 -24.10 87.47 -1.58
C THR A 396 -23.99 88.90 -1.02
N GLY A 397 -23.88 89.07 0.31
CA GLY A 397 -23.65 90.36 0.96
C GLY A 397 -22.19 90.78 1.11
N LEU A 398 -21.22 89.86 1.00
CA LEU A 398 -19.79 90.16 1.21
C LEU A 398 -19.00 90.41 -0.09
N LEU A 399 -19.59 90.17 -1.27
CA LEU A 399 -18.99 90.55 -2.56
C LEU A 399 -19.39 91.96 -3.04
N GLY A 400 -20.37 92.61 -2.39
CA GLY A 400 -20.71 94.02 -2.64
C GLY A 400 -19.84 95.03 -1.89
N LEU A 401 -19.12 94.61 -0.85
CA LEU A 401 -18.35 95.51 0.03
C LEU A 401 -16.83 95.54 -0.27
N LEU A 402 -16.33 94.65 -1.13
CA LEU A 402 -14.94 94.67 -1.62
C LEU A 402 -14.78 95.29 -3.02
N ALA A 403 -15.87 95.53 -3.76
CA ALA A 403 -15.84 96.28 -5.02
C ALA A 403 -15.88 97.82 -4.82
N GLY A 404 -16.25 98.30 -3.63
CA GLY A 404 -16.31 99.74 -3.30
C GLY A 404 -14.99 100.34 -2.80
N TRP A 405 -13.98 99.54 -2.49
CA TRP A 405 -12.71 100.02 -1.90
C TRP A 405 -11.56 100.19 -2.90
N HIS A 406 -11.76 99.82 -4.17
CA HIS A 406 -10.74 99.96 -5.21
C HIS A 406 -10.90 101.18 -6.14
N GLN A 407 -11.91 102.03 -5.94
CA GLN A 407 -12.17 103.20 -6.80
C GLN A 407 -12.01 104.57 -6.11
N ARG A 408 -11.34 104.63 -4.95
CA ARG A 408 -11.02 105.88 -4.22
C ARG A 408 -9.54 106.08 -3.83
N ARG A 409 -8.60 105.50 -4.60
CA ARG A 409 -7.14 105.77 -4.44
C ARG A 409 -6.34 105.85 -5.76
N ARG A 410 -6.92 106.42 -6.82
CA ARG A 410 -6.17 106.97 -7.97
C ARG A 410 -6.88 108.20 -8.59
N ARG A 411 -7.05 109.25 -7.77
CA ARG A 411 -6.99 110.65 -8.21
C ARG A 411 -6.27 111.40 -7.08
N GLY A 412 -5.05 111.78 -7.40
CA GLY A 412 -4.01 112.35 -6.55
C GLY A 412 -2.76 112.29 -7.38
#